data_AF-W4RPU0-F1
#
_entry.id   AF-W4RPU0-F1
#
_cell.length_a   1.000
_cell.length_b   1.000
_cell.length_c   1.000
_cell.angle_alpha   90.00
_cell.angle_beta   90.00
_cell.angle_gamma   90.00
#
_symmetry.space_group_name_H-M   'P 1'
#
loop_
_entity.id
_entity.type
_entity.pdbx_description
1 polymer ?
#
loop_
_entity_poly.entity_id
_entity_poly.type
_entity_poly.pdbx_seq_one_letter_code
_entity_poly.pdbx_strand_id
1 'polypeptide(L)'
;MKNDLQGQSWVFVDSYKEAVDLYLMNHVKKGDFAVTQDIGLASTLIAKGVYAISPRGNLFEEKDIQTALDLRYLSARARRQGSYGKGPKPFTEKDREKFIKELNILLSNFKICSSNHN
;
A
#
# COMPACT_ATOMS: atom_id res chain seq x y z
N MET A 1 15.85 -20.22 9.20
CA MET A 1 15.00 -19.55 10.20
C MET A 1 13.56 -19.88 9.87
N LYS A 2 12.87 -20.64 10.72
CA LYS A 2 11.42 -20.82 10.61
C LYS A 2 10.77 -19.65 11.36
N ASN A 3 10.15 -18.73 10.64
CA ASN A 3 9.37 -17.64 11.23
C ASN A 3 7.97 -18.19 11.55
N ASP A 4 7.84 -18.83 12.71
CA ASP A 4 6.54 -19.15 13.30
C ASP A 4 5.96 -17.88 13.94
N LEU A 5 5.50 -16.95 13.09
CA LEU A 5 4.57 -15.90 13.48
C LEU A 5 3.18 -16.43 13.11
N GLN A 6 2.50 -17.04 14.08
CA GLN A 6 1.17 -17.63 13.87
C GLN A 6 0.24 -16.59 13.23
N GLY A 7 -0.33 -16.93 12.07
CA GLY A 7 -1.23 -16.06 11.30
C GLY A 7 -0.58 -15.24 10.18
N GLN A 8 0.72 -15.37 9.92
CA GLN A 8 1.39 -14.69 8.80
C GLN A 8 1.65 -15.65 7.64
N SER A 9 1.03 -15.37 6.48
CA SER A 9 1.32 -16.08 5.23
C SER A 9 2.31 -15.27 4.40
N TRP A 10 3.46 -15.86 4.13
CA TRP A 10 4.47 -15.28 3.24
C TRP A 10 4.31 -15.90 1.85
N VAL A 11 4.24 -15.05 0.83
CA VAL A 11 4.19 -15.47 -0.57
C VAL A 11 5.48 -15.02 -1.23
N PHE A 12 6.20 -15.97 -1.80
CA PHE A 12 7.35 -15.70 -2.66
C PHE A 12 6.89 -15.74 -4.12
N VAL A 13 7.30 -14.75 -4.90
CA VAL A 13 7.02 -14.64 -6.33
C VAL A 13 8.33 -14.62 -7.10
N ASP A 14 8.27 -14.82 -8.41
CA ASP A 14 9.44 -14.76 -9.27
C ASP A 14 10.12 -13.39 -9.22
N SER A 15 11.42 -13.33 -9.59
CA SER A 15 12.23 -12.11 -9.56
C SER A 15 11.96 -11.13 -10.70
N TYR A 16 10.98 -11.43 -11.58
CA TYR A 16 10.64 -10.57 -12.70
C TYR A 16 10.00 -9.26 -12.22
N LYS A 17 10.18 -8.22 -13.04
CA LYS A 17 9.52 -6.93 -12.83
C LYS A 17 8.00 -7.14 -12.74
N GLU A 18 7.35 -6.49 -11.78
CA GLU A 18 5.90 -6.53 -11.56
C GLU A 18 5.32 -7.89 -11.12
N ALA A 19 6.15 -8.90 -10.79
CA ALA A 19 5.66 -10.21 -10.33
C ALA A 19 4.77 -10.10 -9.07
N VAL A 20 5.13 -9.21 -8.14
CA VAL A 20 4.33 -8.93 -6.93
C VAL A 20 2.99 -8.31 -7.30
N ASP A 21 3.00 -7.34 -8.22
CA ASP A 21 1.80 -6.63 -8.65
C ASP A 21 0.82 -7.61 -9.30
N LEU A 22 1.31 -8.45 -10.22
CA LEU A 22 0.51 -9.49 -10.87
C LEU A 22 -0.06 -10.49 -9.87
N TYR A 23 0.76 -10.96 -8.92
CA TYR A 23 0.30 -11.86 -7.88
C TYR A 23 -0.84 -11.23 -7.08
N LEU A 24 -0.64 -10.02 -6.57
CA LEU A 24 -1.65 -9.32 -5.79
C LEU A 24 -2.94 -9.13 -6.61
N MET A 25 -2.82 -8.70 -7.87
CA MET A 25 -3.97 -8.53 -8.76
C MET A 25 -4.77 -9.80 -8.94
N ASN A 26 -4.17 -10.98 -8.90
CA ASN A 26 -4.89 -12.24 -9.05
C ASN A 26 -5.53 -12.74 -7.75
N HIS A 27 -5.09 -12.28 -6.59
CA HIS A 27 -5.50 -12.83 -5.29
C HIS A 27 -6.37 -11.89 -4.45
N VAL A 28 -6.26 -10.57 -4.66
CA VAL A 28 -7.07 -9.58 -3.92
C VAL A 28 -8.51 -9.53 -4.40
N LYS A 29 -9.41 -9.23 -3.47
CA LYS A 29 -10.85 -9.05 -3.68
C LYS A 29 -11.27 -7.66 -3.24
N LYS A 30 -12.40 -7.19 -3.78
CA LYS A 30 -13.02 -5.94 -3.34
C LYS A 30 -13.28 -5.99 -1.83
N GLY A 31 -12.89 -4.92 -1.14
CA GLY A 31 -12.97 -4.83 0.32
C GLY A 31 -11.73 -5.31 1.07
N ASP A 32 -10.77 -5.95 0.39
CA ASP A 32 -9.47 -6.24 0.99
C ASP A 32 -8.71 -4.96 1.32
N PHE A 33 -7.67 -5.11 2.14
CA PHE A 33 -6.84 -4.02 2.60
C PHE A 33 -5.36 -4.28 2.30
N ALA A 34 -4.65 -3.24 1.86
CA ALA A 34 -3.23 -3.29 1.54
C ALA A 34 -2.46 -2.11 2.15
N VAL A 35 -1.27 -2.40 2.67
CA VAL A 35 -0.31 -1.37 3.08
C VAL A 35 0.81 -1.33 2.05
N THR A 36 1.02 -0.20 1.39
CA THR A 36 2.07 -0.05 0.36
C THR A 36 2.60 1.38 0.27
N GLN A 37 3.88 1.52 -0.09
CA GLN A 37 4.46 2.82 -0.46
C GLN A 37 4.51 3.06 -1.97
N ASP A 38 4.19 2.03 -2.77
CA ASP A 38 4.20 2.17 -4.22
C ASP A 38 2.86 2.71 -4.73
N ILE A 39 2.88 3.93 -5.27
CA ILE A 39 1.71 4.61 -5.85
C ILE A 39 1.16 3.83 -7.05
N GLY A 40 2.00 3.18 -7.86
CA GLY A 40 1.56 2.41 -9.03
C GLY A 40 0.78 1.16 -8.62
N LEU A 41 1.30 0.43 -7.62
CA LEU A 41 0.58 -0.70 -7.05
C LEU A 41 -0.70 -0.25 -6.35
N ALA A 42 -0.66 0.82 -5.55
CA ALA A 42 -1.83 1.38 -4.89
C ALA A 42 -2.94 1.77 -5.89
N SER A 43 -2.55 2.40 -7.01
CA SER A 43 -3.46 2.74 -8.11
C SER A 43 -4.22 1.52 -8.63
N THR A 44 -3.50 0.42 -8.86
CA THR A 44 -4.09 -0.79 -9.43
C THR A 44 -4.98 -1.51 -8.40
N LEU A 45 -4.59 -1.52 -7.13
CA LEU A 45 -5.39 -2.06 -6.02
C LEU A 45 -6.71 -1.32 -5.84
N ILE A 46 -6.68 0.01 -5.83
CA ILE A 46 -7.90 0.83 -5.65
C ILE A 46 -8.86 0.66 -6.81
N ALA A 47 -8.36 0.54 -8.04
CA ALA A 47 -9.20 0.23 -9.20
C ALA A 47 -9.95 -1.11 -9.05
N LYS A 48 -9.44 -2.07 -8.25
CA LYS A 48 -10.13 -3.32 -7.90
C LYS A 48 -11.05 -3.22 -6.67
N GLY A 49 -11.17 -2.03 -6.07
CA GLY A 49 -11.95 -1.79 -4.85
C GLY A 49 -11.26 -2.30 -3.58
N VAL A 50 -9.93 -2.40 -3.60
CA VAL A 50 -9.09 -2.67 -2.42
C VAL A 50 -8.76 -1.34 -1.73
N TYR A 51 -8.82 -1.30 -0.41
CA TYR A 51 -8.39 -0.15 0.36
C TYR A 51 -6.85 -0.15 0.47
N ALA A 52 -6.20 0.92 0.04
CA ALA A 52 -4.75 1.04 0.13
C ALA A 52 -4.35 2.19 1.06
N ILE A 53 -3.39 1.95 1.95
CA ILE A 53 -2.79 2.97 2.81
C ILE A 53 -1.26 2.92 2.71
N SER A 54 -0.61 4.07 2.88
CA SER A 54 0.83 4.12 3.09
C SER A 54 1.20 3.82 4.55
N PRO A 55 2.41 3.32 4.84
CA PRO A 55 2.95 3.20 6.20
C PRO A 55 2.99 4.50 7.01
N ARG A 56 2.81 5.67 6.37
CA ARG A 56 2.69 6.97 7.04
C ARG A 56 1.25 7.40 7.31
N GLY A 57 0.28 6.50 7.11
CA GLY A 57 -1.12 6.78 7.36
C GLY A 57 -1.79 7.67 6.32
N ASN A 58 -1.25 7.78 5.10
CA ASN A 58 -2.00 8.40 4.00
C ASN A 58 -2.81 7.34 3.29
N LEU A 59 -4.13 7.47 3.29
CA LEU A 59 -5.02 6.68 2.44
C LEU A 59 -4.84 7.10 0.99
N PHE A 60 -4.82 6.12 0.10
CA PHE A 60 -4.86 6.39 -1.33
C PHE A 60 -6.34 6.43 -1.75
N GLU A 61 -6.68 7.41 -2.60
CA GLU A 61 -8.01 7.57 -3.16
C GLU A 61 -7.88 7.76 -4.68
N GLU A 62 -8.86 7.27 -5.44
CA GLU A 62 -8.84 7.31 -6.91
C GLU A 62 -8.66 8.74 -7.45
N LYS A 63 -9.30 9.72 -6.79
CA LYS A 63 -9.22 11.14 -7.14
C LYS A 63 -7.80 11.73 -7.03
N ASP A 64 -6.98 11.20 -6.14
CA ASP A 64 -5.65 11.74 -5.82
C ASP A 64 -4.52 10.94 -6.50
N ILE A 65 -4.81 9.71 -6.92
CA ILE A 65 -3.85 8.80 -7.56
C ILE A 65 -3.32 9.37 -8.87
N GLN A 66 -4.18 9.90 -9.73
CA GLN A 66 -3.75 10.42 -11.04
C GLN A 66 -2.73 11.55 -10.87
N THR A 67 -3.05 12.51 -10.00
CA THR A 67 -2.15 13.60 -9.64
C THR A 67 -0.84 13.09 -9.03
N ALA A 68 -0.90 12.08 -8.17
CA ALA A 68 0.28 11.48 -7.54
C ALA A 68 1.19 10.77 -8.56
N LEU A 69 0.62 10.09 -9.55
CA LEU A 69 1.35 9.47 -10.66
C LEU A 69 2.02 10.52 -11.55
N ASP A 70 1.32 11.61 -11.85
CA ASP A 70 1.86 12.71 -12.64
C ASP A 70 3.04 13.39 -11.93
N LEU A 71 2.92 13.67 -10.63
CA LEU A 71 4.02 14.20 -9.81
C LEU A 71 5.22 13.23 -9.75
N ARG A 72 4.97 11.93 -9.67
CA ARG A 72 6.02 10.90 -9.73
C ARG A 72 6.72 10.91 -11.10
N TYR A 73 5.97 11.05 -12.19
CA TYR A 73 6.53 11.16 -13.53
C TYR A 73 7.39 12.42 -13.69
N LEU A 74 6.89 13.58 -13.24
CA LEU A 74 7.61 14.85 -13.30
C LEU A 74 8.90 14.81 -12.47
N SER A 75 8.86 14.26 -11.26
CA SER A 75 10.06 14.10 -10.41
C SER A 75 11.06 13.09 -10.99
N ALA A 76 10.61 12.03 -11.65
CA ALA A 76 11.48 11.13 -12.40
C ALA A 76 12.14 11.84 -13.60
N ARG A 77 11.38 12.66 -14.33
CA ARG A 77 11.90 13.47 -15.44
C ARG A 77 12.96 14.47 -14.96
N ALA A 78 12.69 15.18 -13.86
CA ALA A 78 13.63 16.12 -13.25
C ALA A 78 14.95 15.45 -12.85
N ARG A 79 14.90 14.24 -12.27
CA ARG A 79 16.10 13.46 -11.95
C ARG A 79 16.92 13.09 -13.19
N ARG A 80 16.27 12.70 -14.30
CA ARG A 80 16.97 12.43 -15.59
C ARG A 80 17.66 13.69 -16.13
N GLN A 81 17.15 14.87 -15.81
CA GLN A 81 17.74 16.16 -16.17
C GLN A 81 18.79 16.64 -15.16
N GLY A 82 19.19 15.81 -14.20
CA GLY A 82 20.22 16.13 -13.20
C GLY A 82 19.72 16.90 -11.98
N SER A 83 18.42 17.19 -11.88
CA SER A 83 17.82 17.83 -10.71
C SER A 83 17.34 16.78 -9.70
N TYR A 84 18.13 16.59 -8.64
CA TYR A 84 17.79 15.69 -7.55
C TYR A 84 17.14 16.46 -6.40
N GLY A 85 15.88 16.14 -6.10
CA GLY A 85 15.23 16.62 -4.88
C GLY A 85 15.82 15.97 -3.63
N LYS A 86 15.52 16.54 -2.46
CA LYS A 86 15.79 15.85 -1.19
C LYS A 86 15.00 14.54 -1.15
N GLY A 87 15.60 13.49 -0.61
CA GLY A 87 14.93 12.21 -0.39
C GLY A 87 13.69 12.34 0.51
N PRO A 88 12.87 11.29 0.60
CA PRO A 88 11.72 11.28 1.49
C PRO A 88 12.16 11.65 2.91
N LYS A 89 11.37 12.47 3.59
CA LYS A 89 11.65 12.89 4.98
C LYS A 89 11.81 11.65 5.87
N PRO A 90 12.62 11.70 6.95
CA PRO A 90 12.68 10.63 7.92
C PRO A 90 11.28 10.20 8.40
N PHE A 91 11.12 8.92 8.74
CA PHE A 91 9.90 8.44 9.39
C PHE A 91 9.86 8.96 10.83
N THR A 92 8.71 9.46 11.26
CA THR A 92 8.56 10.12 12.57
C THR A 92 7.54 9.40 13.44
N GLU A 93 7.56 9.62 14.76
CA GLU A 93 6.54 9.07 15.65
C GLU A 93 5.13 9.57 15.27
N LYS A 94 5.04 10.83 14.82
CA LYS A 94 3.78 11.39 14.30
C LYS A 94 3.25 10.62 13.08
N ASP A 95 4.13 10.11 12.21
CA ASP A 95 3.72 9.26 11.09
C ASP A 95 3.15 7.92 11.58
N ARG A 96 3.76 7.35 12.64
CA ARG A 96 3.30 6.10 13.28
C ARG A 96 1.94 6.27 13.95
N GLU A 97 1.78 7.33 14.74
CA GLU A 97 0.52 7.68 15.38
C GLU A 97 -0.59 7.88 14.34
N LYS A 98 -0.29 8.62 13.27
CA LYS A 98 -1.21 8.83 12.16
C LYS A 98 -1.60 7.50 11.51
N PHE A 99 -0.63 6.64 11.20
CA PHE A 99 -0.90 5.33 10.63
C PHE A 99 -1.83 4.48 11.50
N ILE A 100 -1.54 4.39 12.81
CA ILE A 100 -2.37 3.63 13.76
C ILE A 100 -3.79 4.19 13.80
N LYS A 101 -3.93 5.51 13.87
CA LYS A 101 -5.24 6.18 13.90
C LYS A 101 -6.06 5.87 12.65
N GLU A 102 -5.49 6.09 11.47
CA GLU A 102 -6.20 5.88 10.20
C GLU A 102 -6.51 4.39 9.98
N LEU A 103 -5.59 3.49 10.35
CA LEU A 103 -5.84 2.06 10.29
C LEU A 103 -7.00 1.63 11.20
N ASN A 104 -7.05 2.15 12.43
CA ASN A 104 -8.15 1.85 13.36
C ASN A 104 -9.50 2.36 12.85
N ILE A 105 -9.55 3.58 12.31
CA ILE A 105 -10.76 4.14 11.70
C ILE A 105 -11.21 3.24 10.54
N LEU A 106 -10.28 2.88 9.66
CA LEU A 106 -10.58 2.03 8.51
C LEU A 106 -11.13 0.67 8.94
N LEU A 107 -10.46 -0.01 9.88
CA LEU A 107 -10.87 -1.32 10.39
C LEU A 107 -12.19 -1.28 11.18
N SER A 108 -12.51 -0.17 11.85
CA SER A 108 -13.77 -0.02 12.59
C SER A 108 -15.02 -0.07 11.71
N ASN A 109 -14.88 0.23 10.42
CA ASN A 109 -15.97 0.14 9.44
C ASN A 109 -16.23 -1.30 8.97
N PHE A 110 -15.34 -2.25 9.29
CA PHE A 110 -15.53 -3.65 8.94
C PHE A 110 -16.23 -4.39 10.08
N LYS A 111 -17.35 -5.04 9.78
CA LYS A 111 -17.92 -6.03 10.68
C LYS A 111 -16.96 -7.21 10.74
N ILE A 112 -16.40 -7.50 11.92
CA ILE A 112 -15.74 -8.77 12.17
C ILE A 112 -16.81 -9.85 12.03
N CYS A 113 -16.81 -10.58 10.92
CA CYS A 113 -17.56 -11.83 10.84
C CYS A 113 -16.80 -12.85 11.70
N SER A 114 -17.23 -12.98 12.95
CA SER A 114 -16.77 -14.07 13.82
C SER A 114 -17.13 -15.40 13.15
N SER A 115 -16.14 -16.01 12.50
CA SER A 115 -16.26 -17.35 11.95
C SER A 115 -16.03 -18.31 13.11
N ASN A 116 -17.12 -18.76 13.74
CA ASN A 116 -17.07 -19.92 14.63
C ASN A 116 -16.66 -21.14 13.78
N HIS A 117 -15.40 -21.56 13.89
CA HIS A 117 -15.00 -22.89 13.48
C HIS A 117 -15.47 -23.86 14.57
N ASN A 118 -16.50 -24.67 14.25
CA ASN A 118 -16.79 -25.92 14.95
C ASN A 118 -15.92 -27.03 14.37
#